data_AF-A6MLE1-F1
#
_entry.id   AF-A6MLE1-F1
#
_cell.length_a   1.000
_cell.length_b   1.000
_cell.length_c   1.000
_cell.angle_alpha   90.00
_cell.angle_beta   90.00
_cell.angle_gamma   90.00
#
_symmetry.space_group_name_H-M   'P 1'
#
loop_
_entity.id
_entity.type
_entity.pdbx_description
1 polymer ?
#
loop_
_entity_poly.entity_id
_entity_poly.type
_entity_poly.pdbx_seq_one_letter_code
_entity_poly.pdbx_strand_id
1 'polypeptide(L)' 'YTVIIPENLKPRMEVQVKLDTGKTFQAVMRFDTDVELTYFLNGGILNYMIRKMAK' A
#
# COMPACT_ATOMS: atom_id res chain seq x y z
N TYR A 1 3.98 -15.24 5.49
CA TYR A 1 3.15 -14.07 5.87
C TYR A 1 2.41 -13.59 4.63
N THR A 2 1.09 -13.49 4.70
CA THR A 2 0.24 -13.02 3.61
C THR A 2 -0.43 -11.72 4.06
N VAL A 3 -0.18 -10.63 3.34
CA VAL A 3 -0.81 -9.32 3.61
C VAL A 3 -1.93 -9.12 2.62
N ILE A 4 -3.15 -8.89 3.11
CA ILE A 4 -4.30 -8.62 2.26
C ILE A 4 -4.36 -7.12 1.99
N ILE A 5 -4.11 -6.74 0.74
CA ILE A 5 -4.16 -5.35 0.27
C ILE A 5 -5.50 -5.14 -0.44
N PRO A 6 -6.41 -4.31 0.10
CA PRO A 6 -7.67 -4.00 -0.57
C PRO A 6 -7.44 -3.06 -1.76
N GLU A 7 -8.33 -3.07 -2.75
CA GLU A 7 -8.23 -2.15 -3.92
C GLU A 7 -8.40 -0.68 -3.52
N ASN A 8 -9.30 -0.40 -2.57
CA ASN A 8 -9.56 0.94 -2.06
C ASN A 8 -8.64 1.26 -0.88
N LEU A 9 -7.44 1.77 -1.17
CA LEU A 9 -6.47 2.17 -0.16
C LEU A 9 -6.80 3.55 0.44
N LYS A 10 -6.53 3.71 1.73
CA LYS A 10 -6.70 4.93 2.51
C LYS A 10 -5.46 5.14 3.37
N PRO A 11 -5.07 6.40 3.64
CA PRO A 11 -3.97 6.68 4.55
C PRO A 11 -4.25 6.06 5.93
N ARG A 12 -3.22 5.49 6.56
CA ARG A 12 -3.25 4.86 7.88
C ARG A 12 -4.29 3.74 8.04
N MET A 13 -4.68 3.05 6.97
CA MET A 13 -5.62 1.94 7.09
C MET A 13 -5.00 0.73 7.80
N GLU A 14 -5.86 -0.08 8.40
CA GLU A 14 -5.48 -1.37 8.96
C GLU A 14 -5.59 -2.46 7.89
N VAL A 15 -4.56 -3.28 7.78
CA VAL A 15 -4.51 -4.45 6.89
C VAL A 15 -4.42 -5.72 7.70
N GLN A 16 -5.08 -6.77 7.22
CA GLN A 16 -5.00 -8.10 7.84
C GLN A 16 -3.75 -8.82 7.34
N VAL A 17 -2.92 -9.25 8.29
CA VAL A 17 -1.76 -10.11 8.04
C VAL A 17 -2.10 -11.51 8.51
N LYS A 18 -2.04 -12.48 7.58
CA LYS A 18 -2.25 -13.90 7.84
C LYS A 18 -0.89 -14.62 7.92
N LEU A 19 -0.74 -15.46 8.93
CA LEU A 19 0.40 -16.35 9.08
C LEU A 19 0.06 -17.72 8.51
N ASP A 20 1.08 -18.41 8.02
CA ASP A 20 1.03 -19.83 7.65
C ASP A 20 0.62 -20.73 8.84
N THR A 21 0.94 -20.31 10.06
CA THR A 21 0.50 -20.93 11.32
C THR A 21 -0.99 -20.75 11.64
N GLY A 22 -1.78 -20.14 10.75
CA GLY A 22 -3.22 -19.90 10.92
C GLY A 22 -3.58 -18.69 11.79
N LYS A 23 -2.59 -18.06 12.45
CA LYS A 23 -2.81 -16.82 13.21
C LYS A 23 -3.01 -15.65 12.25
N THR A 24 -3.91 -14.74 12.63
CA THR A 24 -4.14 -13.49 11.91
C THR A 24 -4.07 -12.31 12.86
N PHE A 25 -3.44 -11.23 12.44
CA PHE A 25 -3.41 -9.98 13.20
C PHE A 25 -3.59 -8.78 12.27
N GLN A 26 -3.91 -7.63 12.86
CA GLN A 26 -4.04 -6.38 12.13
C GLN A 26 -2.75 -5.58 12.25
N ALA A 27 -2.34 -4.94 11.16
CA ALA A 27 -1.21 -4.02 11.13
C ALA A 27 -1.65 -2.72 10.47
N VAL A 28 -1.15 -1.59 10.98
CA VAL A 28 -1.40 -0.27 10.37
C VAL A 28 -0.47 -0.11 9.17
N MET A 29 -1.04 0.11 8.00
CA MET A 29 -0.31 0.46 6.79
C MET A 29 0.08 1.94 6.84
N ARG A 30 1.38 2.20 7.03
CA ARG A 30 1.95 3.54 7.26
C ARG A 30 2.10 4.37 5.99
N PHE A 31 1.05 4.44 5.18
CA PHE A 31 0.88 5.54 4.23
C PHE A 31 0.23 6.69 4.96
N ASP A 32 0.99 7.76 5.19
CA ASP A 32 0.55 8.91 5.98
C ASP A 32 -0.15 9.96 5.10
N THR A 33 0.06 9.93 3.78
CA THR A 33 -0.54 10.89 2.84
C THR A 33 -1.08 10.23 1.57
N ASP A 34 -2.00 10.92 0.88
CA ASP A 34 -2.52 10.47 -0.42
C ASP A 34 -1.45 10.46 -1.52
N VAL A 35 -0.41 11.28 -1.36
CA VAL A 35 0.75 11.31 -2.27
C VAL A 35 1.54 10.00 -2.18
N GLU A 36 1.74 9.48 -0.97
CA GLU A 36 2.40 8.19 -0.77
C GLU A 36 1.59 7.02 -1.33
N LEU A 37 0.27 7.07 -1.20
CA LEU A 37 -0.63 6.11 -1.86
C LEU A 37 -0.48 6.15 -3.38
N THR A 38 -0.43 7.34 -3.96
CA THR A 38 -0.22 7.47 -5.42
C THR A 38 1.15 6.97 -5.85
N TYR A 39 2.21 7.19 -5.06
CA TYR A 39 3.51 6.58 -5.32
C TYR A 39 3.45 5.06 -5.26
N PHE A 40 2.80 4.49 -4.24
CA PHE A 40 2.61 3.05 -4.12
C PHE A 40 1.87 2.46 -5.32
N LEU A 41 0.75 3.07 -5.73
CA LEU A 41 -0.04 2.64 -6.90
C LEU A 41 0.73 2.72 -8.22
N ASN A 42 1.69 3.65 -8.32
CA ASN A 42 2.57 3.75 -9.48
C ASN A 42 3.82 2.87 -9.37
N GLY A 43 3.97 2.09 -8.29
CA GLY A 43 5.12 1.23 -8.06
C GLY A 43 6.40 1.99 -7.68
N GLY A 44 6.27 3.21 -7.15
CA GLY A 44 7.37 4.04 -6.67
C GLY A 44 7.30 5.49 -7.17
N ILE A 45 8.02 6.38 -6.48
CA ILE A 45 8.10 7.81 -6.82
C ILE A 45 8.69 8.05 -8.21
N LEU A 46 9.73 7.31 -8.58
CA LEU A 46 10.37 7.47 -9.90
C LEU A 46 9.44 7.02 -11.03
N ASN A 47 8.72 5.91 -10.85
CA ASN A 47 7.73 5.43 -11.81
C ASN A 47 6.59 6.43 -11.97
N TYR A 48 6.13 7.03 -10.87
CA TYR A 48 5.15 8.11 -10.91
C TYR A 48 5.67 9.31 -11.72
N MET A 49 6.92 9.75 -11.46
CA MET A 49 7.52 10.88 -12.17
C MET A 49 7.68 10.59 -13.68
N ILE A 50 8.20 9.42 -14.05
CA ILE A 50 8.36 9.03 -15.46
C ILE A 50 7.01 9.04 -16.18
N ARG A 51 5.96 8.43 -15.60
CA ARG A 51 4.60 8.43 -16.19
C ARG A 51 3.99 9.83 -16.28
N LYS A 52 4.34 10.72 -15.35
CA LYS A 52 3.87 12.10 -15.31
C LYS A 52 4.59 12.98 -16.34
N MET A 53 5.88 12.74 -16.57
CA MET A 53 6.72 13.51 -17.52
C MET A 53 6.66 12.98 -18.95
N ALA A 54 6.35 11.69 -19.15
CA ALA A 54 6.10 11.11 -20.46
C ALA A 54 4.71 11.47 -21.04
N LYS A 55 3.93 12.24 -20.28
CA LYS A 55 2.69 12.89 -20.69
C LYS A 55 2.97 14.34 -21.03
#